data_AF-A0A9W6AYG2-F1
#
_entry.id   AF-A0A9W6AYG2-F1
#
_cell.length_a   1.000
_cell.length_b   1.000
_cell.length_c   1.000
_cell.angle_alpha   90.00
_cell.angle_beta   90.00
_cell.angle_gamma   90.00
#
_symmetry.space_group_name_H-M   'P 1'
#
loop_
_entity.id
_entity.type
_entity.pdbx_description
1 polymer ?
#
loop_
_entity_poly.entity_id
_entity_poly.type
_entity_poly.pdbx_seq_one_letter_code
_entity_poly.pdbx_strand_id
1 'polypeptide(L)'
;MASAEQAIESLPEVSRTIGSLYSDILNQIRSENPRAYDVAFRVISWLLCMYEPLSPSAIMKAISTDFPGNFQIWLPNLLETCSNLVVHDKKIGTLRFAHITFKNTWKLYRNSIVLTHARAAHDCLSVCARKLPLNAGPVEVSWTSRSRPSSRCRKAPAKCRPVRAFSPGATHHDCDYGGSYRTARSREEEY
;
A
#
# COMPACT_ATOMS: atom_id res chain seq x y z
N MET A 1 26.04 -2.09 -14.79
CA MET A 1 24.70 -2.27 -14.17
C MET A 1 24.89 -2.20 -12.67
N ALA A 2 24.56 -1.07 -12.04
CA ALA A 2 24.69 -0.92 -10.60
C ALA A 2 23.68 -1.86 -9.92
N SER A 3 24.22 -2.87 -9.22
CA SER A 3 23.45 -3.87 -8.50
C SER A 3 22.66 -3.20 -7.37
N ALA A 4 21.47 -3.72 -7.05
CA ALA A 4 20.62 -3.23 -5.96
C ALA A 4 21.34 -3.15 -4.60
N GLU A 5 22.48 -3.84 -4.47
CA GLU A 5 23.36 -3.78 -3.30
C GLU A 5 24.10 -2.44 -3.15
N GLN A 6 24.51 -1.79 -4.26
CA GLN A 6 25.17 -0.47 -4.19
C GLN A 6 24.22 0.67 -3.80
N ALA A 7 22.91 0.50 -4.01
CA ALA A 7 21.90 1.49 -3.62
C ALA A 7 21.57 1.44 -2.13
N ILE A 8 21.87 0.32 -1.45
CA ILE A 8 21.71 0.20 0.00
C ILE A 8 22.98 0.72 0.71
N GLU A 9 24.14 0.55 0.09
CA GLU A 9 25.42 1.02 0.64
C GLU A 9 25.53 2.57 0.65
N SER A 10 24.86 3.27 -0.27
CA SER A 10 24.88 4.75 -0.33
C SER A 10 23.88 5.45 0.58
N LEU A 11 23.06 4.70 1.31
CA LEU A 11 22.13 5.29 2.28
C LEU A 11 22.90 5.73 3.54
N PRO A 12 22.67 6.95 4.06
CA PRO A 12 23.30 7.43 5.27
C PRO A 12 23.06 6.42 6.39
N GLU A 13 24.07 6.20 7.23
CA GLU A 13 24.16 5.18 8.29
C GLU A 13 22.85 5.03 9.10
N VAL A 14 22.18 6.16 9.37
CA VAL A 14 20.87 6.28 10.00
C VAL A 14 19.77 5.40 9.35
N SER A 15 19.76 5.29 8.03
CA SER A 15 18.77 4.49 7.29
C SER A 15 18.98 2.99 7.50
N ARG A 16 20.24 2.55 7.67
CA ARG A 16 20.55 1.14 7.97
C ARG A 16 20.13 0.81 9.40
N THR A 17 20.41 1.69 10.35
CA THR A 17 19.99 1.55 11.76
C THR A 17 18.47 1.54 11.91
N ILE A 18 17.75 2.37 11.17
CA ILE A 18 16.29 2.35 11.17
C ILE A 18 15.76 1.09 10.49
N GLY A 19 16.43 0.62 9.42
CA GLY A 19 16.10 -0.65 8.77
C GLY A 19 16.28 -1.86 9.68
N SER A 20 17.36 -1.90 10.47
CA SER A 20 17.56 -2.95 11.47
C SER A 20 16.50 -2.87 12.55
N LEU A 21 16.19 -1.68 13.09
CA LEU A 21 15.15 -1.51 14.11
C LEU A 21 13.79 -2.08 13.66
N TYR A 22 13.33 -1.76 12.46
CA TYR A 22 12.06 -2.30 11.96
C TYR A 22 12.11 -3.80 11.68
N SER A 23 13.26 -4.31 11.23
CA SER A 23 13.47 -5.74 11.06
C SER A 23 13.42 -6.46 12.40
N ASP A 24 14.01 -5.86 13.45
CA ASP A 24 14.04 -6.41 14.80
C ASP A 24 12.64 -6.45 15.41
N ILE A 25 11.83 -5.39 15.25
CA ILE A 25 10.42 -5.37 15.68
C ILE A 25 9.65 -6.52 15.00
N LEU A 26 9.79 -6.67 13.69
CA LEU A 26 9.08 -7.71 12.94
C LEU A 26 9.56 -9.12 13.27
N ASN A 27 10.87 -9.29 13.51
CA ASN A 27 11.44 -10.54 13.95
C ASN A 27 10.99 -10.89 15.37
N GLN A 28 10.85 -9.90 16.25
CA GLN A 28 10.31 -10.06 17.60
C GLN A 28 8.88 -10.56 17.55
N ILE A 29 7.99 -9.89 16.78
CA ILE A 29 6.60 -10.34 16.58
C ILE A 29 6.58 -11.80 16.08
N ARG A 30 7.46 -12.14 15.12
CA ARG A 30 7.57 -13.49 14.57
C ARG A 30 8.00 -14.51 15.62
N SER A 31 8.98 -14.17 16.46
CA SER A 31 9.48 -15.08 17.50
C SER A 31 8.48 -15.30 18.62
N GLU A 32 7.73 -14.26 19.01
CA GLU A 32 6.74 -14.34 20.08
C GLU A 32 5.47 -15.06 19.63
N ASN A 33 5.00 -14.74 18.42
CA ASN A 33 3.78 -15.34 17.89
C ASN A 33 3.78 -15.34 16.34
N PRO A 34 4.10 -16.47 15.70
CA PRO A 34 4.11 -16.59 14.24
C PRO A 34 2.77 -16.22 13.57
N ARG A 35 1.64 -16.49 14.24
CA ARG A 35 0.31 -16.11 13.71
C ARG A 35 0.09 -14.60 13.78
N ALA A 36 0.55 -13.96 14.85
CA ALA A 36 0.51 -12.50 14.97
C ALA A 36 1.36 -11.85 13.87
N TYR A 37 2.53 -12.42 13.57
CA TYR A 37 3.36 -11.99 12.46
C TYR A 37 2.64 -12.09 11.11
N ASP A 38 1.97 -13.21 10.83
CA ASP A 38 1.20 -13.37 9.59
C ASP A 38 0.08 -12.33 9.47
N VAL A 39 -0.62 -12.04 10.58
CA VAL A 39 -1.63 -10.99 10.62
C VAL A 39 -1.00 -9.62 10.33
N ALA A 40 0.07 -9.25 11.04
CA ALA A 40 0.77 -7.98 10.85
C ALA A 40 1.27 -7.83 9.41
N PHE A 41 1.89 -8.88 8.86
CA PHE A 41 2.39 -8.90 7.49
C PHE A 41 1.27 -8.70 6.46
N ARG A 42 0.09 -9.30 6.67
CA ARG A 42 -1.08 -9.07 5.82
C ARG A 42 -1.58 -7.62 5.91
N VAL A 43 -1.72 -7.07 7.12
CA VAL A 43 -2.13 -5.66 7.30
C VAL A 43 -1.18 -4.73 6.54
N ILE A 44 0.13 -4.91 6.76
CA ILE A 44 1.18 -4.12 6.09
C ILE A 44 1.09 -4.28 4.57
N SER A 45 0.84 -5.50 4.09
CA SER A 45 0.71 -5.80 2.66
C SER A 45 -0.47 -5.04 2.03
N TRP A 46 -1.65 -5.11 2.67
CA TRP A 46 -2.83 -4.37 2.24
C TRP A 46 -2.56 -2.86 2.24
N LEU A 47 -1.89 -2.34 3.27
CA LEU A 47 -1.56 -0.92 3.39
C LEU A 47 -0.58 -0.39 2.33
N LEU A 48 0.24 -1.27 1.75
CA LEU A 48 1.20 -0.91 0.70
C LEU A 48 0.62 -1.02 -0.70
N CYS A 49 -0.25 -2.02 -0.93
CA CYS A 49 -0.82 -2.30 -2.24
C CYS A 49 -2.09 -1.50 -2.55
N MET A 50 -2.74 -0.93 -1.54
CA MET A 50 -3.95 -0.14 -1.72
C MET A 50 -3.70 1.15 -2.50
N TYR A 51 -4.55 1.41 -3.50
CA TYR A 51 -4.59 2.68 -4.20
C TYR A 51 -5.40 3.74 -3.42
N GLU A 52 -6.47 3.31 -2.75
CA GLU A 52 -7.38 4.16 -1.98
C GLU A 52 -7.39 3.77 -0.49
N PRO A 53 -7.50 4.73 0.46
CA PRO A 53 -7.67 4.46 1.89
C PRO A 53 -8.77 3.44 2.20
N LEU A 54 -8.44 2.39 2.95
CA LEU A 54 -9.37 1.34 3.34
C LEU A 54 -9.86 1.57 4.77
N SER A 55 -11.15 1.30 4.97
CA SER A 55 -11.72 1.29 6.31
C SER A 55 -11.16 0.13 7.13
N PRO A 56 -11.08 0.26 8.47
CA PRO A 56 -10.64 -0.83 9.34
C PRO A 56 -11.47 -2.11 9.14
N SER A 57 -12.78 -1.99 8.93
CA SER A 57 -13.67 -3.13 8.71
C SER A 57 -13.37 -3.89 7.42
N ALA A 58 -13.03 -3.18 6.34
CA ALA A 58 -12.65 -3.80 5.08
C ALA A 58 -11.34 -4.60 5.23
N ILE A 59 -10.32 -4.03 5.90
CA ILE A 59 -9.04 -4.69 6.15
C ILE A 59 -9.23 -5.93 7.05
N MET A 60 -9.98 -5.81 8.15
CA MET A 60 -10.26 -6.96 9.02
C MET A 60 -10.95 -8.08 8.27
N LYS A 61 -11.95 -7.76 7.43
CA LYS A 61 -12.66 -8.74 6.61
C LYS A 61 -11.74 -9.42 5.59
N ALA A 62 -10.79 -8.67 5.00
CA ALA A 62 -9.82 -9.19 4.05
C ALA A 62 -8.78 -10.10 4.71
N ILE A 63 -8.42 -9.85 5.96
CA ILE A 63 -7.46 -10.68 6.70
C ILE A 63 -8.11 -11.97 7.19
N SER A 64 -9.35 -11.91 7.68
CA SER A 64 -10.09 -13.08 8.19
C SER A 64 -10.40 -14.14 7.12
N THR A 65 -10.13 -13.89 5.84
CA THR A 65 -10.53 -14.77 4.75
C THR A 65 -9.82 -16.11 4.70
N ASP A 66 -8.63 -16.16 5.28
CA ASP A 66 -7.67 -17.25 5.12
C ASP A 66 -7.42 -17.99 6.44
N PHE A 67 -8.09 -17.56 7.51
CA PHE A 67 -8.03 -18.23 8.80
C PHE A 67 -9.23 -19.18 8.92
N PRO A 68 -8.99 -20.48 9.15
CA PRO A 68 -10.08 -21.43 9.37
C PRO A 68 -10.84 -21.07 10.66
N GLY A 69 -12.17 -20.99 10.57
CA GLY A 69 -13.07 -20.68 11.70
C GLY A 69 -13.51 -19.20 11.78
N ASN A 70 -14.20 -18.85 12.87
CA ASN A 70 -14.66 -17.49 13.15
C ASN A 70 -13.50 -16.61 13.67
N PHE A 71 -12.41 -16.50 12.90
CA PHE A 71 -11.28 -15.64 13.27
C PHE A 71 -11.73 -14.18 13.24
N GLN A 72 -12.06 -13.67 14.42
CA GLN A 72 -12.53 -12.31 14.63
C GLN A 72 -11.45 -11.55 15.40
N ILE A 73 -10.68 -10.74 14.67
CA ILE A 73 -9.71 -9.83 15.27
C ILE A 73 -10.39 -8.48 15.52
N TRP A 74 -10.23 -7.97 16.74
CA TRP A 74 -10.70 -6.63 17.09
C TRP A 74 -9.65 -5.59 16.71
N LEU A 75 -10.10 -4.38 16.38
CA LEU A 75 -9.22 -3.31 15.93
C LEU A 75 -8.07 -3.01 16.93
N PRO A 76 -8.28 -2.89 18.25
CA PRO A 76 -7.18 -2.66 19.19
C PRO A 76 -6.12 -3.76 19.14
N ASN A 77 -6.55 -5.02 19.15
CA ASN A 77 -5.66 -6.18 19.09
C ASN A 77 -4.88 -6.22 17.76
N LEU A 78 -5.51 -5.79 16.66
CA LEU A 78 -4.85 -5.69 15.36
C LEU A 78 -3.74 -4.62 15.35
N LEU A 79 -3.97 -3.47 15.99
CA LEU A 79 -2.97 -2.41 16.09
C LEU A 79 -1.80 -2.83 16.99
N GLU A 80 -2.11 -3.50 18.10
CA GLU A 80 -1.10 -4.07 19.01
C GLU A 80 -0.28 -5.17 18.32
N THR A 81 -0.93 -6.05 17.56
CA THR A 81 -0.28 -7.09 16.74
C THR A 81 0.71 -6.48 15.72
N CYS A 82 0.45 -5.25 15.26
CA CYS A 82 1.34 -4.53 14.35
C CYS A 82 2.40 -3.70 15.09
N SER A 83 2.57 -3.86 16.41
CA SER A 83 3.52 -3.12 17.26
C SER A 83 3.49 -1.60 17.04
N ASN A 84 2.29 -1.03 16.86
CA ASN A 84 2.07 0.38 16.57
C ASN A 84 2.72 0.90 15.27
N LEU A 85 3.18 0.03 14.36
CA LEU A 85 3.60 0.41 13.00
C LEU A 85 2.41 0.87 12.14
N VAL A 86 1.21 0.49 12.55
CA VAL A 86 -0.07 0.85 11.94
C VAL A 86 -0.92 1.57 12.97
N VAL A 87 -1.59 2.64 12.55
CA VAL A 87 -2.49 3.45 13.38
C VAL A 87 -3.85 3.60 12.71
N HIS A 88 -4.89 3.70 13.53
CA HIS A 88 -6.22 4.08 13.08
C HIS A 88 -6.38 5.59 13.16
N ASP A 89 -6.51 6.26 12.01
CA ASP A 89 -6.88 7.66 11.98
C ASP A 89 -8.40 7.80 12.09
N LYS A 90 -8.86 8.29 13.25
CA LYS A 90 -10.27 8.51 13.56
C LYS A 90 -10.91 9.68 12.78
N LYS A 91 -10.12 10.62 12.27
CA LYS A 91 -10.62 11.79 11.53
C LYS A 91 -11.12 11.40 10.15
N ILE A 92 -10.41 10.49 9.47
CA ILE A 92 -10.80 10.00 8.14
C ILE A 92 -11.37 8.58 8.15
N GLY A 93 -11.28 7.87 9.28
CA GLY A 93 -11.82 6.51 9.44
C GLY A 93 -11.05 5.44 8.69
N THR A 94 -9.72 5.55 8.60
CA THR A 94 -8.87 4.62 7.83
C THR A 94 -7.64 4.18 8.62
N LEU A 95 -7.07 3.03 8.23
CA LEU A 95 -5.77 2.59 8.73
C LEU A 95 -4.63 3.22 7.92
N ARG A 96 -3.55 3.61 8.60
CA ARG A 96 -2.34 4.18 7.97
C ARG A 96 -1.08 3.70 8.68
N PHE A 97 0.06 3.83 8.02
CA PHE A 97 1.34 3.66 8.69
C PHE A 97 1.57 4.76 9.72
N ALA A 98 2.06 4.39 10.90
CA ALA A 98 2.48 5.33 11.93
C ALA A 98 3.68 6.17 11.49
N HIS A 99 4.62 5.52 10.78
CA HIS A 99 5.85 6.13 10.30
C HIS A 99 5.97 5.99 8.78
N ILE A 100 6.09 7.11 8.07
CA ILE A 100 6.37 7.10 6.63
C ILE A 100 7.71 6.42 6.32
N THR A 101 8.68 6.53 7.23
CA THR A 101 9.97 5.87 7.12
C THR A 101 9.82 4.36 7.08
N PHE A 102 8.98 3.77 7.95
CA PHE A 102 8.69 2.33 7.89
C PHE A 102 8.16 1.92 6.51
N LYS A 103 7.19 2.67 5.97
CA LYS A 103 6.65 2.40 4.63
C LYS A 103 7.74 2.40 3.55
N ASN A 104 8.64 3.39 3.59
CA ASN A 104 9.70 3.55 2.60
C ASN A 104 10.77 2.48 2.76
N THR A 105 11.23 2.22 3.99
CA THR A 105 12.19 1.16 4.30
C THR A 105 11.64 -0.20 3.93
N TRP A 106 10.36 -0.47 4.21
CA TRP A 106 9.72 -1.71 3.82
C TRP A 106 9.75 -1.91 2.32
N LYS A 107 9.43 -0.89 1.50
CA LYS A 107 9.52 -1.00 0.03
C LYS A 107 10.91 -1.36 -0.50
N LEU A 108 11.95 -0.97 0.24
CA LEU A 108 13.36 -1.25 -0.09
C LEU A 108 13.85 -2.57 0.51
N TYR A 109 13.10 -3.16 1.45
CA TYR A 109 13.44 -4.41 2.08
C TYR A 109 13.37 -5.57 1.07
N ARG A 110 14.37 -6.44 1.07
CA ARG A 110 14.56 -7.50 0.04
C ARG A 110 13.27 -8.27 -0.25
N ASN A 111 12.86 -8.27 -1.52
CA ASN A 111 11.66 -8.94 -2.04
C ASN A 111 10.34 -8.57 -1.35
N SER A 112 10.32 -7.59 -0.45
CA SER A 112 9.13 -7.24 0.33
C SER A 112 7.99 -6.80 -0.57
N ILE A 113 8.28 -6.05 -1.64
CA ILE A 113 7.27 -5.54 -2.56
C ILE A 113 6.61 -6.70 -3.32
N VAL A 114 7.42 -7.64 -3.81
CA VAL A 114 6.92 -8.83 -4.51
C VAL A 114 6.08 -9.69 -3.58
N LEU A 115 6.55 -9.95 -2.36
CA LEU A 115 5.83 -10.73 -1.36
C LEU A 115 4.53 -10.03 -0.92
N THR A 116 4.57 -8.71 -0.74
CA THR A 116 3.44 -7.86 -0.39
C THR A 116 2.36 -7.91 -1.48
N HIS A 117 2.74 -7.71 -2.74
CA HIS A 117 1.81 -7.79 -3.87
C HIS A 117 1.27 -9.21 -4.08
N ALA A 118 2.12 -10.23 -3.99
CA ALA A 118 1.70 -11.62 -4.09
C ALA A 118 0.70 -11.98 -2.99
N ARG A 119 0.94 -11.52 -1.76
CA ARG A 119 0.04 -11.72 -0.61
C ARG A 119 -1.30 -11.03 -0.82
N ALA A 120 -1.30 -9.77 -1.22
CA ALA A 120 -2.54 -9.04 -1.51
C ALA A 120 -3.31 -9.68 -2.67
N ALA A 121 -2.63 -10.10 -3.74
CA ALA A 121 -3.25 -10.80 -4.87
C ALA A 121 -3.85 -12.14 -4.44
N HIS A 122 -3.15 -12.90 -3.59
CA HIS A 122 -3.66 -14.13 -3.00
C HIS A 122 -4.94 -13.88 -2.20
N ASP A 123 -4.94 -12.91 -1.28
CA ASP A 123 -6.13 -12.59 -0.47
C ASP A 123 -7.31 -12.15 -1.36
N CYS A 124 -7.06 -11.34 -2.39
CA CYS A 124 -8.06 -10.97 -3.40
C CYS A 124 -8.62 -12.20 -4.12
N LEU A 125 -7.75 -13.10 -4.59
CA LEU A 125 -8.15 -14.32 -5.28
C LEU A 125 -8.97 -15.25 -4.37
N SER A 126 -8.59 -15.40 -3.10
CA SER A 126 -9.33 -16.18 -2.11
C SER A 126 -10.73 -15.62 -1.83
N VAL A 127 -10.91 -14.29 -1.90
CA VAL A 127 -12.23 -13.67 -1.85
C VAL A 127 -13.04 -13.97 -3.10
N CYS A 128 -12.43 -13.84 -4.29
CA CYS A 128 -13.11 -14.11 -5.55
C CYS A 128 -13.51 -15.58 -5.69
N ALA A 129 -12.63 -16.51 -5.37
CA ALA A 129 -12.87 -17.95 -5.46
C ALA A 129 -14.10 -18.39 -4.63
N ARG A 130 -14.30 -17.80 -3.45
CA ARG A 130 -15.47 -18.09 -2.60
C ARG A 130 -16.78 -17.50 -3.12
N LYS A 131 -16.71 -16.51 -4.01
CA LYS A 131 -17.88 -15.89 -4.65
C LYS A 131 -18.18 -16.49 -6.02
N LEU A 132 -17.26 -17.26 -6.59
CA LEU A 132 -17.51 -17.94 -7.85
C LEU A 132 -18.57 -19.04 -7.62
N PRO A 133 -19.64 -19.05 -8.41
CA PRO A 133 -20.55 -20.19 -8.40
C PRO A 133 -19.76 -21.39 -8.91
N LEU A 134 -19.49 -22.36 -8.03
CA LEU A 134 -18.85 -23.64 -8.37
C LEU A 134 -19.68 -24.51 -9.36
N ASN A 135 -20.79 -23.97 -9.88
CA ASN A 135 -21.68 -24.57 -10.87
C ASN A 135 -21.61 -23.87 -12.24
N ALA A 136 -20.60 -23.02 -12.49
CA ALA A 136 -20.30 -22.65 -13.87
C ALA A 136 -19.80 -23.93 -14.56
N GLY A 137 -20.65 -24.53 -15.41
CA GLY A 137 -20.23 -25.59 -16.33
C GLY A 137 -18.98 -25.17 -17.11
N PRO A 138 -18.30 -26.11 -17.80
CA PRO A 138 -17.01 -25.84 -18.43
C PRO A 138 -17.11 -24.57 -19.28
N VAL A 139 -16.45 -23.51 -18.82
CA VAL A 139 -16.26 -22.31 -19.63
C VAL A 139 -15.30 -22.75 -20.73
N GLU A 140 -15.84 -23.05 -21.91
CA GLU A 140 -15.02 -23.12 -23.12
C GLU A 140 -14.37 -21.76 -23.32
N VAL A 141 -13.14 -21.63 -22.85
CA VAL A 141 -12.29 -20.49 -23.17
C VAL A 141 -11.77 -20.73 -24.58
N SER A 142 -12.59 -20.42 -25.59
CA SER A 142 -12.12 -20.40 -26.97
C SER A 142 -11.19 -19.20 -27.12
N TRP A 143 -9.87 -19.45 -27.12
CA TRP A 143 -8.86 -18.45 -27.47
C TRP A 143 -8.95 -18.14 -28.97
N THR A 144 -10.00 -17.47 -29.42
CA THR A 144 -10.03 -16.90 -30.76
C THR A 144 -9.34 -15.55 -30.72
N SER A 145 -8.05 -15.60 -31.07
CA SER A 145 -7.27 -14.59 -31.80
C SER A 145 -7.87 -13.19 -31.92
N ARG A 146 -7.20 -12.21 -31.30
CA ARG A 146 -7.15 -10.78 -31.64
C ARG A 146 -8.27 -10.27 -32.58
N SER A 147 -9.37 -9.83 -32.00
CA SER A 147 -10.23 -8.85 -32.67
C SER A 147 -9.57 -7.46 -32.53
N ARG A 148 -8.87 -7.01 -33.58
CA ARG A 148 -8.59 -5.58 -33.76
C ARG A 148 -9.93 -4.83 -33.74
N PRO A 149 -10.08 -3.70 -33.04
CA PRO A 149 -11.27 -2.89 -33.18
C PRO A 149 -11.27 -2.26 -34.59
N SER A 150 -12.09 -2.86 -35.46
CA SER A 150 -12.44 -2.32 -36.77
C SER A 150 -13.25 -1.04 -36.59
N SER A 151 -12.80 -0.01 -37.28
CA SER A 151 -13.29 1.35 -37.31
C SER A 151 -14.74 1.45 -37.80
N ARG A 152 -15.71 1.53 -36.87
CA ARG A 152 -17.06 2.01 -37.22
C ARG A 152 -17.82 2.63 -36.03
N CYS A 153 -17.33 3.76 -35.53
CA CYS A 153 -18.15 4.70 -34.76
C CYS A 153 -18.55 5.87 -35.65
N ARG A 154 -19.68 5.76 -36.36
CA ARG A 154 -20.46 6.91 -36.83
C ARG A 154 -21.79 6.93 -36.09
N LYS A 155 -21.84 7.74 -35.03
CA LYS A 155 -22.92 8.66 -34.62
C LYS A 155 -22.78 8.92 -33.13
N ALA A 156 -22.22 10.09 -32.82
CA ALA A 156 -22.35 10.71 -31.52
C ALA A 156 -23.73 11.38 -31.39
N PRO A 157 -24.35 11.40 -30.21
CA PRO A 157 -25.02 12.59 -29.71
C PRO A 157 -24.01 13.45 -28.93
N ALA A 158 -24.13 14.77 -29.13
CA ALA A 158 -23.20 15.78 -28.68
C ALA A 158 -23.04 15.87 -27.15
N LYS A 159 -21.86 16.36 -26.75
CA LYS A 159 -21.42 16.82 -25.41
C LYS A 159 -20.56 15.83 -24.60
N CYS A 160 -19.33 15.62 -25.06
CA CYS A 160 -18.18 15.46 -24.16
C CYS A 160 -17.04 16.35 -24.69
N ARG A 161 -16.69 17.42 -23.95
CA ARG A 161 -15.47 18.17 -24.21
C ARG A 161 -14.28 17.27 -23.84
N PRO A 162 -13.26 17.09 -24.71
CA PRO A 162 -12.06 16.37 -24.33
C PRO A 162 -11.20 17.24 -23.40
N VAL A 163 -10.85 16.68 -22.24
CA VAL A 163 -9.75 17.17 -21.40
C VAL A 163 -8.47 16.94 -22.19
N ARG A 164 -7.69 18.01 -22.41
CA ARG A 164 -6.43 17.95 -23.17
C ARG A 164 -5.48 16.93 -22.54
N ALA A 165 -4.99 16.03 -23.38
CA ALA A 165 -3.82 15.22 -23.09
C ALA A 165 -2.60 16.16 -22.92
N PHE A 166 -1.87 15.95 -21.83
CA PHE A 166 -0.63 16.65 -21.52
C PHE A 166 0.51 15.94 -22.26
N SER A 167 1.11 16.57 -23.26
CA SER A 167 2.38 16.13 -23.84
C SER A 167 3.54 16.79 -23.08
N PRO A 168 4.61 16.05 -22.75
CA PRO A 168 5.78 16.62 -22.08
C PRO A 168 6.76 17.18 -23.11
N GLY A 169 7.19 18.42 -22.92
CA GLY A 169 8.33 18.98 -23.64
C GLY A 169 8.21 20.49 -23.92
N ALA A 170 8.73 21.31 -23.02
CA ALA A 170 9.42 22.56 -23.34
C ALA A 170 10.04 23.16 -22.07
N THR A 171 11.26 23.65 -22.26
CA THR A 171 12.23 24.24 -21.35
C THR A 171 11.88 25.67 -20.90
N HIS A 172 12.38 26.02 -19.71
CA HIS A 172 12.83 27.36 -19.24
C HIS A 172 11.98 28.60 -19.60
N HIS A 173 11.36 29.23 -18.60
CA HIS A 173 11.68 30.61 -18.19
C HIS A 173 10.96 30.99 -16.88
N ASP A 174 11.66 31.86 -16.15
CA ASP A 174 11.40 32.55 -14.90
C ASP A 174 9.94 32.88 -14.55
N CYS A 175 9.61 32.70 -13.26
CA CYS A 175 8.70 33.59 -12.54
C CYS A 175 9.09 33.59 -11.05
N ASP A 176 9.70 34.70 -10.66
CA ASP A 176 9.77 35.25 -9.31
C ASP A 176 8.40 35.17 -8.61
N TYR A 177 8.36 34.67 -7.37
CA TYR A 177 7.38 35.13 -6.39
C TYR A 177 8.01 35.13 -5.00
N GLY A 178 8.43 36.32 -4.58
CA GLY A 178 8.76 36.62 -3.20
C GLY A 178 7.56 36.43 -2.27
N GLY A 179 7.84 35.96 -1.06
CA GLY A 179 6.86 35.76 0.00
C GLY A 179 7.57 35.39 1.29
N SER A 180 8.11 36.41 1.93
CA SER A 180 8.99 36.35 3.08
C SER A 180 8.21 36.43 4.40
N TYR A 181 8.88 35.93 5.45
CA TYR A 181 8.60 36.07 6.90
C TYR A 181 7.45 35.19 7.45
N ARG A 182 7.56 34.54 8.61
CA ARG A 182 8.37 34.89 9.79
C ARG A 182 8.54 33.68 10.71
N THR A 183 9.77 33.49 11.16
CA THR A 183 10.20 32.71 12.33
C THR A 183 9.62 33.30 13.62
N ALA A 184 9.23 32.44 14.56
CA ALA A 184 9.11 32.80 15.97
C ALA A 184 9.75 31.69 16.81
N ARG A 185 10.90 32.02 17.38
CA ARG A 185 11.71 31.24 18.31
C ARG A 185 11.72 32.02 19.64
N SER A 186 11.52 31.29 20.73
CA SER A 186 11.91 31.58 22.13
C SER A 186 11.25 32.73 22.91
N ARG A 187 10.66 32.34 24.06
CA ARG A 187 10.90 32.84 25.43
C ARG A 187 10.25 31.82 26.37
N GLU A 188 10.96 31.02 27.17
CA GLU A 188 11.72 31.33 28.40
C GLU A 188 10.92 32.11 29.46
N GLU A 189 10.89 31.48 30.65
CA GLU A 189 10.81 32.01 32.03
C GLU A 189 9.47 32.04 32.80
N GLU A 190 9.56 31.41 34.00
CA GLU A 190 8.87 31.65 35.29
C GLU A 190 7.34 31.49 35.34
N TYR A 191 6.74 30.63 36.18
CA TYR A 191 6.91 30.40 37.62
C TYR A 191 6.39 29.01 38.02
#